data_AF-A0A8T4NV82-F1
#
_entry.id   AF-A0A8T4NV82-F1
#
_cell.length_a   1.000
_cell.length_b   1.000
_cell.length_c   1.000
_cell.angle_alpha   90.00
_cell.angle_beta   90.00
_cell.angle_gamma   90.00
#
_symmetry.space_group_name_H-M   'P 1'
#
loop_
_entity.id
_entity.type
_entity.pdbx_description
1 polymer ?
#
loop_
_entity_poly.entity_id
_entity_poly.type
_entity_poly.pdbx_seq_one_letter_code
_entity_poly.pdbx_strand_id
1 'polypeptide(L)'
;MENFKLPFIERNLLPTIRECLSEHAVDLSVGEKRFPMYLIEAEVSSPLDKDFFDTYAIGDEFKKKIARNVLRGRGQTYGVLVDSDLKYRFAFNRRFADFNFDDGKVVFKPAEEFLIESLDVTDLSQISNDSSNIFNCDSLSDLDAMTMRYALVGGRNDVPTKPLIPEHTGIDGGFSLLDRIRDSYKQKEVMITIGETTMPFYLVNTSYQTSLLNDFLITYGDELDGFERRIAQNSFGFEPKDNEYGILFSQDLRMQFAFNNKFGFYNNRDKTIGFLPPKDILVRATASAPTKPTKPAEPSQGSGKMVFRYALQGKKE
;
A
#
# COMPACT_ATOMS: atom_id res chain seq x y z
N MET A 1 -11.46 -24.54 -2.97
CA MET A 1 -12.12 -23.22 -2.85
C MET A 1 -12.56 -22.83 -4.25
N GLU A 2 -13.86 -22.77 -4.49
CA GLU A 2 -14.39 -22.30 -5.77
C GLU A 2 -14.08 -20.81 -5.96
N ASN A 3 -13.66 -20.43 -7.16
CA ASN A 3 -13.47 -19.03 -7.54
C ASN A 3 -14.85 -18.35 -7.61
N PHE A 4 -15.29 -17.75 -6.50
CA PHE A 4 -16.49 -16.93 -6.46
C PHE A 4 -16.33 -15.75 -7.42
N LYS A 5 -17.08 -15.76 -8.53
CA LYS A 5 -17.18 -14.59 -9.42
C LYS A 5 -18.16 -13.60 -8.81
N LEU A 6 -17.66 -12.42 -8.45
CA LEU A 6 -18.49 -11.31 -8.01
C LEU A 6 -19.40 -10.86 -9.17
N PRO A 7 -20.67 -10.50 -8.94
CA PRO A 7 -21.59 -10.06 -10.00
C PRO A 7 -21.12 -8.76 -10.68
N PHE A 8 -20.17 -8.06 -10.09
CA PHE A 8 -19.56 -6.83 -10.61
C PHE A 8 -18.19 -7.08 -11.26
N ILE A 9 -17.80 -8.33 -11.52
CA ILE A 9 -16.42 -8.68 -11.94
C ILE A 9 -15.99 -7.97 -13.22
N GLU A 10 -16.94 -7.61 -14.08
CA GLU A 10 -16.68 -6.86 -15.32
C GLU A 10 -16.19 -5.43 -15.05
N ARG A 11 -16.55 -4.85 -13.90
CA ARG A 11 -16.13 -3.52 -13.45
C ARG A 11 -14.95 -3.55 -12.47
N ASN A 12 -14.30 -4.70 -12.34
CA ASN A 12 -13.22 -4.90 -11.38
C ASN A 12 -11.92 -4.23 -11.86
N LEU A 13 -11.38 -3.34 -11.04
CA LEU A 13 -10.12 -2.64 -11.33
C LEU A 13 -8.88 -3.36 -10.81
N LEU A 14 -8.99 -4.62 -10.33
CA LEU A 14 -7.80 -5.43 -9.99
C LEU A 14 -6.75 -5.52 -11.12
N PRO A 15 -7.10 -5.57 -12.42
CA PRO A 15 -6.10 -5.50 -13.49
C PRO A 15 -5.28 -4.21 -13.45
N THR A 16 -5.93 -3.06 -13.23
CA THR A 16 -5.25 -1.77 -13.03
C THR A 16 -4.34 -1.83 -11.80
N ILE A 17 -4.84 -2.36 -10.68
CA ILE A 17 -4.04 -2.50 -9.45
C ILE A 17 -2.81 -3.37 -9.70
N ARG A 18 -2.96 -4.49 -10.41
CA ARG A 18 -1.84 -5.39 -10.74
C ARG A 18 -0.81 -4.69 -11.63
N GLU A 19 -1.24 -3.88 -12.59
CA GLU A 19 -0.34 -3.08 -13.42
C GLU A 19 0.48 -2.11 -12.56
N CYS A 20 -0.16 -1.39 -11.63
CA CYS A 20 0.57 -0.53 -10.69
C CYS A 20 1.55 -1.32 -9.80
N LEU A 21 1.12 -2.48 -9.29
CA LEU A 21 1.97 -3.33 -8.46
C LEU A 21 3.18 -3.89 -9.21
N SER A 22 3.14 -3.94 -10.55
CA SER A 22 4.26 -4.45 -11.35
C SER A 22 5.53 -3.61 -11.22
N GLU A 23 5.41 -2.31 -10.89
CA GLU A 23 6.54 -1.43 -10.58
C GLU A 23 7.27 -1.84 -9.29
N HIS A 24 6.60 -2.64 -8.44
CA HIS A 24 7.10 -3.15 -7.16
C HIS A 24 7.38 -4.65 -7.21
N ALA A 25 7.54 -5.22 -8.40
CA ALA A 25 7.86 -6.63 -8.57
C ALA A 25 9.25 -6.97 -7.98
N VAL A 26 9.29 -8.05 -7.21
CA VAL A 26 10.51 -8.60 -6.61
C VAL A 26 10.53 -10.12 -6.74
N ASP A 27 11.72 -10.71 -6.77
CA ASP A 27 11.89 -12.17 -6.75
C ASP A 27 12.32 -12.63 -5.36
N LEU A 28 11.41 -13.25 -4.62
CA LEU A 28 11.71 -13.81 -3.31
C LEU A 28 12.43 -15.15 -3.47
N SER A 29 13.63 -15.26 -2.93
CA SER A 29 14.43 -16.45 -2.86
C SER A 29 14.09 -17.28 -1.61
N VAL A 30 13.60 -18.50 -1.81
CA VAL A 30 13.35 -19.49 -0.75
C VAL A 30 14.07 -20.78 -1.12
N GLY A 31 15.18 -21.06 -0.45
CA GLY A 31 16.10 -22.13 -0.82
C GLY A 31 16.72 -21.86 -2.19
N GLU A 32 16.64 -22.83 -3.10
CA GLU A 32 17.11 -22.69 -4.49
C GLU A 32 16.06 -22.12 -5.44
N LYS A 33 14.84 -21.87 -4.95
CA LYS A 33 13.70 -21.41 -5.77
C LYS A 33 13.48 -19.92 -5.63
N ARG A 34 13.12 -19.27 -6.74
CA ARG A 34 12.65 -17.87 -6.77
C ARG A 34 11.16 -17.82 -7.03
N PHE A 35 10.47 -16.95 -6.30
CA PHE A 35 9.04 -16.75 -6.40
C PHE A 35 8.75 -15.27 -6.72
N PRO A 36 8.06 -14.97 -7.83
CA PRO A 36 7.69 -13.60 -8.16
C PRO A 36 6.64 -13.10 -7.16
N MET A 37 6.90 -11.93 -6.59
CA MET A 37 6.06 -11.25 -5.62
C MET A 37 6.01 -9.75 -5.94
N TYR A 38 5.13 -9.03 -5.26
CA TYR A 38 5.13 -7.58 -5.18
C TYR A 38 5.46 -7.17 -3.75
N LEU A 39 6.36 -6.21 -3.56
CA LEU A 39 6.69 -5.65 -2.25
C LEU A 39 6.02 -4.28 -2.09
N ILE A 40 5.02 -4.19 -1.22
CA ILE A 40 4.32 -2.94 -0.91
C ILE A 40 4.52 -2.54 0.55
N GLU A 41 4.20 -1.28 0.88
CA GLU A 41 4.22 -0.79 2.24
C GLU A 41 2.81 -0.60 2.81
N ALA A 42 2.64 -0.99 4.07
CA ALA A 42 1.40 -0.84 4.83
C ALA A 42 1.68 -0.15 6.17
N GLU A 43 0.93 0.91 6.46
CA GLU A 43 0.99 1.59 7.76
C GLU A 43 0.07 0.91 8.77
N VAL A 44 0.63 0.31 9.82
CA VAL A 44 -0.13 -0.40 10.86
C VAL A 44 0.06 0.28 12.20
N SER A 45 -1.04 0.59 12.89
CA SER A 45 -0.97 1.09 14.27
C SER A 45 -0.68 -0.07 15.23
N SER A 46 0.61 -0.42 15.37
CA SER A 46 1.11 -1.40 16.33
C SER A 46 2.19 -0.77 17.21
N PRO A 47 2.30 -1.15 18.50
CA PRO A 47 3.47 -0.85 19.32
C PRO A 47 4.72 -1.55 18.75
N LEU A 48 5.82 -0.81 18.59
CA LEU A 48 7.06 -1.34 18.01
C LEU A 48 7.67 -2.47 18.87
N ASP A 49 7.62 -2.33 20.19
CA ASP A 49 8.11 -3.34 21.13
C ASP A 49 7.40 -4.68 20.95
N LYS A 50 6.09 -4.65 20.71
CA LYS A 50 5.29 -5.85 20.44
C LYS A 50 5.74 -6.55 19.16
N ASP A 51 5.87 -5.81 18.06
CA ASP A 51 6.33 -6.35 16.78
C ASP A 51 7.73 -6.94 16.90
N PHE A 52 8.60 -6.27 17.66
CA PHE A 52 9.94 -6.74 17.96
C PHE A 52 9.92 -8.05 18.75
N PHE A 53 9.09 -8.17 19.79
CA PHE A 53 8.96 -9.41 20.56
C PHE A 53 8.42 -10.58 19.73
N ASP A 54 7.43 -10.32 18.89
CA ASP A 54 6.86 -11.33 18.01
C ASP A 54 7.88 -11.80 16.96
N THR A 55 8.69 -10.87 16.43
CA THR A 55 9.71 -11.17 15.42
C THR A 55 10.89 -11.95 15.99
N TYR A 56 11.41 -11.55 17.15
CA TYR A 56 12.64 -12.15 17.69
C TYR A 56 12.39 -13.21 18.77
N ALA A 57 11.14 -13.51 19.09
CA ALA A 57 10.73 -14.50 20.10
C ALA A 57 11.52 -14.37 21.43
N ILE A 58 11.69 -13.13 21.91
CA ILE A 58 12.57 -12.83 23.05
C ILE A 58 12.00 -13.43 24.34
N GLY A 59 12.68 -14.44 24.88
CA GLY A 59 12.30 -15.08 26.15
C GLY A 59 12.78 -14.35 27.41
N ASP A 60 13.83 -13.53 27.31
CA ASP A 60 14.49 -12.88 28.45
C ASP A 60 13.77 -11.61 28.91
N GLU A 61 13.33 -11.59 30.17
CA GLU A 61 12.64 -10.45 30.79
C GLU A 61 13.50 -9.18 30.88
N PHE A 62 14.82 -9.32 31.03
CA PHE A 62 15.71 -8.16 31.03
C PHE A 62 15.71 -7.46 29.67
N LYS A 63 15.88 -8.24 28.58
CA LYS A 63 15.79 -7.73 27.21
C LYS A 63 14.41 -7.15 26.90
N LYS A 64 13.33 -7.77 27.37
CA LYS A 64 11.97 -7.21 27.23
C LYS A 64 11.83 -5.85 27.93
N LYS A 65 12.38 -5.70 29.15
CA LYS A 65 12.33 -4.44 29.88
C LYS A 65 13.10 -3.33 29.17
N ILE A 66 14.29 -3.63 28.63
CA ILE A 66 15.04 -2.68 27.81
C ILE A 66 14.24 -2.32 26.56
N ALA A 67 13.77 -3.31 25.80
CA ALA A 67 13.03 -3.07 24.57
C ALA A 67 11.77 -2.22 24.78
N ARG A 68 10.97 -2.47 25.83
CA ARG A 68 9.80 -1.62 26.15
C ARG A 68 10.17 -0.17 26.44
N ASN A 69 11.33 0.06 27.04
CA ASN A 69 11.78 1.41 27.37
C ASN A 69 12.30 2.18 26.16
N VAL A 70 12.95 1.47 25.23
CA VAL A 70 13.67 2.05 24.08
C VAL A 70 12.79 2.10 22.84
N LEU A 71 12.03 1.04 22.57
CA LEU A 71 11.20 0.89 21.38
C LEU A 71 9.83 1.54 21.57
N ARG A 72 9.85 2.86 21.81
CA ARG A 72 8.63 3.67 21.94
C ARG A 72 8.11 4.09 20.56
N GLY A 73 6.80 4.18 20.42
CA GLY A 73 6.13 4.68 19.23
C GLY A 73 4.97 3.80 18.77
N ARG A 74 4.01 4.44 18.09
CA ARG A 74 2.89 3.81 17.40
C ARG A 74 2.93 4.26 15.94
N GLY A 75 2.32 3.46 15.06
CA GLY A 75 2.41 3.67 13.62
C GLY A 75 3.70 3.09 13.07
N GLN A 76 3.61 1.88 12.53
CA GLN A 76 4.71 1.14 11.96
C GLN A 76 4.51 1.00 10.46
N THR A 77 5.58 1.10 9.71
CA THR A 77 5.57 0.77 8.28
C THR A 77 5.99 -0.67 8.13
N TYR A 78 5.14 -1.50 7.53
CA TYR A 78 5.43 -2.88 7.21
C TYR A 78 5.74 -3.03 5.74
N GLY A 79 6.78 -3.80 5.40
CA GLY A 79 6.94 -4.37 4.08
C GLY A 79 6.04 -5.59 3.96
N VAL A 80 5.24 -5.67 2.92
CA VAL A 80 4.27 -6.74 2.68
C VAL A 80 4.55 -7.37 1.32
N LEU A 81 4.80 -8.67 1.33
CA LEU A 81 4.97 -9.47 0.13
C LEU A 81 3.61 -10.01 -0.32
N VAL A 82 3.22 -9.65 -1.53
CA VAL A 82 1.98 -10.01 -2.19
C VAL A 82 2.31 -10.93 -3.36
N ASP A 83 1.65 -12.08 -3.48
CA ASP A 83 1.89 -12.96 -4.63
C ASP A 83 1.19 -12.50 -5.91
N SER A 84 1.44 -13.23 -7.00
CA SER A 84 0.80 -13.01 -8.30
C SER A 84 -0.73 -13.15 -8.28
N ASP A 85 -1.27 -13.88 -7.29
CA ASP A 85 -2.71 -14.04 -7.05
C ASP A 85 -3.28 -12.89 -6.18
N LEU A 86 -2.48 -11.85 -5.94
CA LEU A 86 -2.82 -10.69 -5.11
C LEU A 86 -3.16 -11.06 -3.66
N LYS A 87 -2.54 -12.13 -3.15
CA LYS A 87 -2.66 -12.57 -1.76
C LYS A 87 -1.45 -12.17 -0.96
N TYR A 88 -1.69 -11.59 0.22
CA TYR A 88 -0.62 -11.23 1.15
C TYR A 88 -0.02 -12.52 1.73
N ARG A 89 1.28 -12.71 1.53
CA ARG A 89 2.01 -13.92 1.92
C ARG A 89 2.92 -13.74 3.12
N PHE A 90 3.49 -12.54 3.28
CA PHE A 90 4.40 -12.28 4.37
C PHE A 90 4.43 -10.79 4.70
N ALA A 91 4.62 -10.43 5.96
CA ALA A 91 4.83 -9.05 6.37
C ALA A 91 5.93 -8.95 7.42
N PHE A 92 6.73 -7.88 7.35
CA PHE A 92 7.82 -7.58 8.28
C PHE A 92 7.86 -6.08 8.57
N ASN A 93 8.32 -5.70 9.77
CA ASN A 93 8.42 -4.29 10.14
C ASN A 93 9.69 -3.67 9.54
N ARG A 94 9.55 -2.58 8.77
CA ARG A 94 10.64 -1.91 8.04
C ARG A 94 11.71 -1.32 8.96
N ARG A 95 11.42 -1.14 10.26
CA ARG A 95 12.39 -0.58 11.21
C ARG A 95 13.56 -1.53 11.51
N PHE A 96 13.32 -2.84 11.44
CA PHE A 96 14.33 -3.85 11.77
C PHE A 96 14.45 -4.97 10.73
N ALA A 97 13.76 -4.85 9.60
CA ALA A 97 13.90 -5.76 8.47
C ALA A 97 13.70 -5.05 7.14
N ASP A 98 14.45 -5.48 6.12
CA ASP A 98 14.36 -4.95 4.75
C ASP A 98 14.47 -6.10 3.73
N PHE A 99 14.03 -5.87 2.49
CA PHE A 99 14.23 -6.78 1.38
C PHE A 99 15.55 -6.47 0.68
N ASN A 100 16.47 -7.43 0.69
CA ASN A 100 17.69 -7.35 -0.10
C ASN A 100 17.39 -7.78 -1.54
N PHE A 101 17.47 -6.83 -2.48
CA PHE A 101 17.20 -7.06 -3.90
C PHE A 101 18.23 -7.94 -4.60
N ASP A 102 19.48 -7.94 -4.14
CA ASP A 102 20.56 -8.72 -4.75
C ASP A 102 20.38 -10.22 -4.45
N ASP A 103 20.06 -10.53 -3.20
CA ASP A 103 19.90 -11.91 -2.72
C ASP A 103 18.45 -12.42 -2.79
N GLY A 104 17.49 -11.51 -3.02
CA GLY A 104 16.05 -11.80 -3.04
C GLY A 104 15.51 -12.25 -1.68
N LYS A 105 16.11 -11.81 -0.57
CA LYS A 105 15.75 -12.28 0.78
C LYS A 105 15.30 -11.13 1.67
N VAL A 106 14.38 -11.40 2.59
CA VAL A 106 14.12 -10.49 3.71
C VAL A 106 15.25 -10.67 4.73
N VAL A 107 15.96 -9.58 5.03
CA VAL A 107 17.07 -9.54 5.96
C VAL A 107 16.61 -8.82 7.22
N PHE A 108 16.76 -9.49 8.36
CA PHE A 108 16.46 -8.93 9.67
C PHE A 108 17.75 -8.44 10.32
N LYS A 109 17.71 -7.26 10.92
CA LYS A 109 18.78 -6.81 11.81
C LYS A 109 18.87 -7.76 13.00
N PRO A 110 20.06 -8.04 13.55
CA PRO A 110 20.17 -8.71 14.84
C PRO A 110 19.42 -7.94 15.93
N ALA A 111 18.76 -8.65 16.84
CA ALA A 111 17.95 -8.03 17.89
C ALA A 111 18.76 -7.06 18.77
N GLU A 112 19.97 -7.47 19.15
CA GLU A 112 20.90 -6.65 19.95
C GLU A 112 21.37 -5.41 19.20
N GLU A 113 21.69 -5.54 17.92
CA GLU A 113 22.14 -4.42 17.08
C GLU A 113 21.01 -3.38 16.95
N PHE A 114 19.79 -3.82 16.65
CA PHE A 114 18.65 -2.92 16.56
C PHE A 114 18.33 -2.20 17.88
N LEU A 115 18.44 -2.90 19.01
CA LEU A 115 18.26 -2.27 20.33
C LEU A 115 19.33 -1.23 20.63
N ILE A 116 20.59 -1.50 20.29
CA ILE A 116 21.71 -0.55 20.46
C ILE A 116 21.50 0.69 19.59
N GLU A 117 21.17 0.52 18.31
CA GLU A 117 20.87 1.66 17.43
C GLU A 117 19.70 2.50 17.94
N SER A 118 18.68 1.86 18.51
CA SER A 118 17.51 2.55 19.06
C SER A 118 17.82 3.28 20.37
N LEU A 119 18.83 2.81 21.13
CA LEU A 119 19.31 3.48 22.34
C LEU A 119 20.01 4.80 22.03
N ASP A 120 20.79 4.87 20.95
CA ASP A 120 21.51 6.09 20.55
C ASP A 120 20.58 7.26 20.18
N VAL A 121 19.32 6.95 19.86
CA VAL A 121 18.28 7.94 19.55
C VAL A 121 17.43 8.29 20.78
N THR A 122 17.54 7.53 21.88
CA THR A 122 16.67 7.65 23.06
C THR A 122 17.43 8.25 24.25
N ASP A 123 16.98 9.38 24.78
CA ASP A 123 17.56 9.96 26.00
C ASP A 123 17.26 9.08 27.23
N LEU A 124 18.30 8.37 27.69
CA LEU A 124 18.23 7.43 28.82
C LEU A 124 18.09 8.11 30.19
N SER A 125 18.22 9.45 30.27
CA SER A 125 18.03 10.19 31.51
C SER A 125 16.58 10.20 32.02
N GLN A 126 15.62 9.80 31.18
CA GLN A 126 14.19 9.72 31.52
C GLN A 126 13.73 8.34 32.02
N ILE A 127 14.67 7.42 32.28
CA ILE A 127 14.34 6.09 32.82
C ILE A 127 14.05 6.24 34.33
N SER A 128 12.81 6.58 34.67
CA SER A 128 12.34 6.45 36.06
C SER A 128 12.07 4.98 36.38
N ASN A 129 12.42 4.56 37.59
CA ASN A 129 12.28 3.18 38.08
C ASN A 129 10.84 2.78 38.45
N ASP A 130 9.82 3.54 38.04
CA ASP A 130 8.45 3.25 38.41
C ASP A 130 7.85 2.16 37.52
N SER A 131 7.77 0.96 38.09
CA SER A 131 7.04 -0.20 37.60
C SER A 131 5.51 -0.04 37.63
N SER A 132 5.00 1.18 37.62
CA SER A 132 3.57 1.48 37.72
C SER A 132 3.19 2.66 36.84
N ASN A 133 3.28 2.47 35.52
CA ASN A 133 2.49 3.27 34.61
C ASN A 133 1.77 2.32 33.66
N ILE A 134 0.64 1.81 34.18
CA ILE A 134 -0.45 1.27 33.38
C ILE A 134 -0.97 2.46 32.57
N PHE A 135 -0.41 2.69 31.39
CA PHE A 135 -0.97 3.64 30.43
C PHE A 135 -2.20 3.00 29.78
N ASN A 136 -3.32 3.06 30.49
CA ASN A 136 -4.64 3.10 29.88
C ASN A 136 -4.76 4.48 29.21
N CYS A 137 -4.68 4.51 27.88
CA CYS A 137 -4.99 5.69 27.10
C CYS A 137 -5.88 5.26 25.94
N ASP A 138 -7.17 5.17 26.26
CA ASP A 138 -8.28 5.17 25.32
C ASP A 138 -8.35 6.55 24.66
N SER A 139 -7.51 6.77 23.65
CA SER A 139 -7.64 7.89 22.72
C SER A 139 -7.84 7.33 21.33
N LEU A 140 -9.11 7.09 21.00
CA LEU A 140 -9.62 6.57 19.73
C LEU A 140 -9.64 7.62 18.61
N SER A 141 -9.01 8.78 18.77
CA SER A 141 -9.16 9.93 17.86
C SER A 141 -8.05 10.15 16.83
N ASP A 142 -6.97 9.37 16.85
CA ASP A 142 -5.88 9.44 15.85
C ASP A 142 -5.90 8.26 14.84
N LEU A 143 -7.05 7.60 14.70
CA LEU A 143 -7.22 6.34 13.95
C LEU A 143 -7.59 6.49 12.48
N ASP A 144 -7.75 7.71 11.97
CA ASP A 144 -8.17 7.94 10.58
C ASP A 144 -7.00 8.39 9.69
N ALA A 145 -6.24 7.41 9.21
CA ALA A 145 -5.69 7.31 7.86
C ALA A 145 -4.55 6.28 7.85
N MET A 146 -4.89 4.99 7.80
CA MET A 146 -3.94 4.03 7.24
C MET A 146 -3.77 4.38 5.77
N THR A 147 -2.62 4.95 5.43
CA THR A 147 -2.27 5.28 4.06
C THR A 147 -1.32 4.20 3.58
N MET A 148 -1.65 3.43 2.53
CA MET A 148 -0.59 2.73 1.82
C MET A 148 0.20 3.81 1.08
N ARG A 149 1.40 4.13 1.57
CA ARG A 149 2.31 5.09 0.93
C ARG A 149 3.31 4.32 0.08
N TYR A 150 3.44 4.69 -1.18
CA TYR A 150 4.49 4.16 -2.04
C TYR A 150 5.81 4.83 -1.67
N ALA A 151 6.75 4.04 -1.17
CA ALA A 151 8.16 4.32 -1.36
C ALA A 151 8.79 3.04 -1.87
N LEU A 152 9.19 3.05 -3.15
CA LEU A 152 10.51 2.64 -3.64
C LEU A 152 10.51 2.88 -5.16
N VAL A 153 10.69 4.14 -5.54
CA VAL A 153 11.47 4.42 -6.76
C VAL A 153 12.82 3.76 -6.52
N GLY A 154 13.25 2.88 -7.42
CA GLY A 154 14.53 2.18 -7.36
C GLY A 154 15.66 3.13 -6.97
N GLY A 155 16.00 3.12 -5.68
CA GLY A 155 17.09 3.91 -5.13
C GLY A 155 18.40 3.20 -5.43
N ARG A 156 18.92 3.41 -6.64
CA ARG A 156 20.37 3.40 -6.85
C ARG A 156 20.95 4.49 -5.96
N ASN A 157 21.39 4.14 -4.76
CA ASN A 157 22.36 4.93 -4.00
C ASN A 157 23.20 3.99 -3.14
N ASP A 158 24.49 4.02 -3.46
CA ASP A 158 25.58 3.25 -2.90
C ASP A 158 25.76 3.52 -1.40
N VAL A 159 25.24 2.65 -0.54
CA VAL A 159 25.84 2.42 0.78
C VAL A 159 25.81 0.92 1.05
N PRO A 160 26.96 0.22 1.07
CA PRO A 160 26.99 -1.19 1.39
C PRO A 160 26.72 -1.37 2.89
N THR A 161 25.47 -1.61 3.26
CA THR A 161 25.13 -2.20 4.55
C THR A 161 25.68 -3.62 4.56
N LYS A 162 26.69 -3.86 5.40
CA LYS A 162 27.24 -5.21 5.60
C LYS A 162 26.11 -6.17 5.98
N PRO A 163 25.95 -7.32 5.31
CA PRO A 163 24.97 -8.32 5.71
C PRO A 163 25.53 -9.14 6.86
N LEU A 164 24.77 -9.29 7.95
CA LEU A 164 25.05 -10.28 8.99
C LEU A 164 23.78 -11.09 9.30
N ILE A 165 23.90 -12.36 8.92
CA ILE A 165 23.00 -13.54 9.01
C ILE A 165 22.49 -13.77 10.46
N PRO A 166 21.22 -14.19 10.67
CA PRO A 166 20.73 -15.56 10.36
C PRO A 166 19.85 -15.65 9.12
N GLU A 167 20.13 -16.66 8.28
CA GLU A 167 19.30 -17.05 7.15
C GLU A 167 18.04 -17.76 7.65
N HIS A 168 17.00 -17.00 8.00
CA HIS A 168 15.66 -17.58 8.05
C HIS A 168 15.07 -17.58 6.64
N THR A 169 15.44 -18.63 5.90
CA THR A 169 14.90 -18.93 4.59
C THR A 169 13.55 -19.63 4.75
N GLY A 170 12.47 -18.86 4.78
CA GLY A 170 11.13 -19.42 4.63
C GLY A 170 10.01 -18.49 5.08
N ILE A 171 9.04 -18.28 4.19
CA ILE A 171 7.71 -17.73 4.51
C ILE A 171 6.98 -18.62 5.57
N ASP A 172 7.43 -19.86 5.76
CA ASP A 172 6.74 -20.88 6.55
C ASP A 172 7.01 -20.85 8.08
N GLY A 173 7.79 -19.92 8.60
CA GLY A 173 8.17 -19.92 10.03
C GLY A 173 7.78 -18.66 10.79
N GLY A 174 6.69 -18.70 11.55
CA GLY A 174 6.44 -18.00 12.85
C GLY A 174 6.62 -16.48 13.02
N PHE A 175 7.30 -15.76 12.13
CA PHE A 175 7.77 -14.39 12.31
C PHE A 175 6.99 -13.35 11.48
N SER A 176 6.05 -13.82 10.67
CA SER A 176 5.26 -12.96 9.80
C SER A 176 4.30 -12.10 10.62
N LEU A 177 4.31 -10.79 10.37
CA LEU A 177 3.38 -9.84 10.99
C LEU A 177 2.03 -9.75 10.24
N LEU A 178 1.69 -10.73 9.40
CA LEU A 178 0.40 -10.74 8.68
C LEU A 178 -0.80 -10.71 9.62
N ASP A 179 -0.71 -11.34 10.78
CA ASP A 179 -1.79 -11.33 11.76
C ASP A 179 -2.05 -9.92 12.29
N ARG A 180 -1.01 -9.07 12.39
CA ARG A 180 -1.15 -7.65 12.76
C ARG A 180 -1.87 -6.85 11.66
N ILE A 181 -1.58 -7.13 10.39
CA ILE A 181 -2.32 -6.54 9.27
C ILE A 181 -3.78 -6.98 9.31
N ARG A 182 -4.03 -8.29 9.51
CA ARG A 182 -5.40 -8.82 9.61
C ARG A 182 -6.16 -8.16 10.76
N ASP A 183 -5.55 -8.08 11.94
CA ASP A 183 -6.15 -7.45 13.12
C ASP A 183 -6.45 -5.97 12.88
N SER A 184 -5.58 -5.24 12.17
CA SER A 184 -5.84 -3.87 11.75
C SER A 184 -7.01 -3.77 10.77
N TYR A 185 -7.13 -4.72 9.84
CA TYR A 185 -8.22 -4.74 8.85
C TYR A 185 -9.58 -5.17 9.44
N LYS A 186 -9.62 -5.88 10.57
CA LYS A 186 -10.89 -6.23 11.24
C LYS A 186 -11.76 -5.02 11.56
N GLN A 187 -11.16 -3.87 11.84
CA GLN A 187 -11.90 -2.61 12.08
C GLN A 187 -12.59 -2.07 10.82
N LYS A 188 -12.16 -2.53 9.64
CA LYS A 188 -12.68 -2.18 8.31
C LYS A 188 -13.53 -3.30 7.71
N GLU A 189 -13.99 -4.24 8.54
CA GLU A 189 -14.84 -5.33 8.09
C GLU A 189 -16.20 -4.81 7.63
N VAL A 190 -16.64 -5.29 6.46
CA VAL A 190 -17.93 -5.01 5.85
C VAL A 190 -18.58 -6.30 5.38
N MET A 191 -19.91 -6.33 5.36
CA MET A 191 -20.66 -7.46 4.83
C MET A 191 -20.97 -7.18 3.36
N ILE A 192 -20.67 -8.14 2.48
CA ILE A 192 -20.98 -8.04 1.05
C ILE A 192 -21.94 -9.16 0.66
N THR A 193 -23.07 -8.78 0.07
CA THR A 193 -24.06 -9.67 -0.54
C THR A 193 -23.67 -9.95 -1.99
N ILE A 194 -23.48 -11.23 -2.30
CA ILE A 194 -23.10 -11.78 -3.61
C ILE A 194 -24.15 -12.82 -3.96
N GLY A 195 -25.05 -12.48 -4.89
CA GLY A 195 -26.23 -13.31 -5.15
C GLY A 195 -27.08 -13.45 -3.89
N GLU A 196 -27.30 -14.68 -3.43
CA GLU A 196 -28.07 -14.97 -2.21
C GLU A 196 -27.21 -15.08 -0.95
N THR A 197 -25.88 -14.98 -1.06
CA THR A 197 -24.96 -15.18 0.06
C THR A 197 -24.42 -13.85 0.56
N THR A 198 -24.42 -13.62 1.87
CA THR A 198 -23.72 -12.49 2.49
C THR A 198 -22.48 -13.00 3.22
N MET A 199 -21.32 -12.42 2.95
CA MET A 199 -20.06 -12.82 3.56
C MET A 199 -19.18 -11.61 3.95
N PRO A 200 -18.30 -11.76 4.95
CA PRO A 200 -17.48 -10.67 5.43
C PRO A 200 -16.23 -10.46 4.55
N PHE A 201 -15.91 -9.21 4.28
CA PHE A 201 -14.69 -8.76 3.62
C PHE A 201 -14.07 -7.61 4.42
N TYR A 202 -12.80 -7.31 4.20
CA TYR A 202 -12.21 -6.04 4.65
C TYR A 202 -12.23 -5.04 3.49
N LEU A 203 -12.81 -3.86 3.70
CA LEU A 203 -12.81 -2.78 2.72
C LEU A 203 -11.73 -1.77 3.07
N VAL A 204 -10.66 -1.74 2.29
CA VAL A 204 -9.50 -0.89 2.52
C VAL A 204 -9.42 0.17 1.44
N ASN A 205 -9.43 1.44 1.85
CA ASN A 205 -9.18 2.56 0.96
C ASN A 205 -7.67 2.78 0.80
N THR A 206 -7.26 3.03 -0.44
CA THR A 206 -5.86 3.26 -0.81
C THR A 206 -5.79 4.14 -2.05
N SER A 207 -4.64 4.74 -2.33
CA SER A 207 -4.43 5.54 -3.52
C SER A 207 -3.48 4.83 -4.48
N TYR A 208 -3.65 5.02 -5.79
CA TYR A 208 -2.69 4.59 -6.82
C TYR A 208 -2.54 5.70 -7.86
N GLN A 209 -1.36 5.82 -8.46
CA GLN A 209 -1.14 6.70 -9.60
C GLN A 209 -1.62 6.03 -10.88
N THR A 210 -2.80 6.43 -11.34
CA THR A 210 -3.47 5.80 -12.47
C THR A 210 -4.17 6.82 -13.36
N SER A 211 -4.44 6.43 -14.60
CA SER A 211 -5.26 7.24 -15.49
C SER A 211 -6.72 7.08 -15.12
N LEU A 212 -7.33 8.16 -14.61
CA LEU A 212 -8.76 8.18 -14.25
C LEU A 212 -9.65 7.86 -15.47
N LEU A 213 -9.20 8.25 -16.67
CA LEU A 213 -9.86 7.88 -17.91
C LEU A 213 -9.85 6.37 -18.13
N ASN A 214 -8.70 5.71 -17.98
CA ASN A 214 -8.61 4.26 -18.17
C ASN A 214 -9.48 3.52 -17.14
N ASP A 215 -9.45 3.93 -15.87
CA ASP A 215 -10.34 3.37 -14.86
C ASP A 215 -11.81 3.50 -15.25
N PHE A 216 -12.21 4.67 -15.76
CA PHE A 216 -13.59 4.90 -16.19
C PHE A 216 -13.97 4.01 -17.37
N LEU A 217 -13.09 3.89 -18.37
CA LEU A 217 -13.31 3.06 -19.53
C LEU A 217 -13.37 1.56 -19.19
N ILE A 218 -12.58 1.09 -18.23
CA ILE A 218 -12.66 -0.29 -17.73
C ILE A 218 -13.95 -0.49 -16.93
N THR A 219 -14.30 0.46 -16.05
CA THR A 219 -15.47 0.36 -15.18
C THR A 219 -16.78 0.32 -15.96
N TYR A 220 -16.90 1.11 -17.03
CA TYR A 220 -18.16 1.26 -17.77
C TYR A 220 -18.14 0.65 -19.17
N GLY A 221 -16.98 0.24 -19.68
CA GLY A 221 -16.82 -0.63 -20.85
C GLY A 221 -17.85 -0.39 -21.95
N ASP A 222 -18.77 -1.34 -22.10
CA ASP A 222 -19.79 -1.39 -23.16
C ASP A 222 -21.02 -0.50 -22.90
N GLU A 223 -21.16 0.07 -21.71
CA GLU A 223 -22.26 0.98 -21.35
C GLU A 223 -22.10 2.37 -21.95
N LEU A 224 -20.88 2.71 -22.38
CA LEU A 224 -20.54 4.05 -22.88
C LEU A 224 -20.81 4.18 -24.38
N ASP A 225 -21.64 5.14 -24.73
CA ASP A 225 -21.82 5.55 -26.12
C ASP A 225 -20.61 6.38 -26.64
N GLY A 226 -20.58 6.64 -27.96
CA GLY A 226 -19.49 7.39 -28.58
C GLY A 226 -19.41 8.86 -28.17
N PHE A 227 -20.48 9.44 -27.62
CA PHE A 227 -20.50 10.80 -27.09
C PHE A 227 -19.90 10.83 -25.68
N GLU A 228 -20.33 9.92 -24.80
CA GLU A 228 -19.85 9.78 -23.43
C GLU A 228 -18.35 9.49 -23.39
N ARG A 229 -17.84 8.62 -24.28
CA ARG A 229 -16.39 8.36 -24.40
C ARG A 229 -15.59 9.62 -24.76
N ARG A 230 -16.12 10.46 -25.65
CA ARG A 230 -15.45 11.70 -26.06
C ARG A 230 -15.43 12.74 -24.94
N ILE A 231 -16.51 12.84 -24.17
CA ILE A 231 -16.52 13.69 -22.98
C ILE A 231 -15.49 13.18 -21.96
N ALA A 232 -15.49 11.89 -21.66
CA ALA A 232 -14.55 11.29 -20.71
C ALA A 232 -13.09 11.60 -21.07
N GLN A 233 -12.72 11.41 -22.34
CA GLN A 233 -11.37 11.70 -22.85
C GLN A 233 -10.98 13.17 -22.63
N ASN A 234 -11.90 14.10 -22.89
CA ASN A 234 -11.65 15.53 -22.72
C ASN A 234 -11.62 15.97 -21.25
N SER A 235 -12.42 15.34 -20.39
CA SER A 235 -12.59 15.74 -18.99
C SER A 235 -11.57 15.14 -18.04
N PHE A 236 -11.22 13.86 -18.21
CA PHE A 236 -10.30 13.17 -17.29
C PHE A 236 -8.83 13.32 -17.69
N GLY A 237 -8.56 13.39 -19.00
CA GLY A 237 -7.21 13.35 -19.55
C GLY A 237 -6.55 11.97 -19.41
N PHE A 238 -5.40 11.80 -20.07
CA PHE A 238 -4.68 10.52 -20.08
C PHE A 238 -3.64 10.39 -18.97
N GLU A 239 -3.20 11.51 -18.39
CA GLU A 239 -2.10 11.54 -17.43
C GLU A 239 -2.47 10.80 -16.13
N PRO A 240 -1.57 9.93 -15.63
CA PRO A 240 -1.72 9.33 -14.32
C PRO A 240 -1.79 10.40 -13.22
N LYS A 241 -2.72 10.19 -12.27
CA LYS A 241 -2.92 11.04 -11.09
C LYS A 241 -3.20 10.14 -9.90
N ASP A 242 -3.01 10.68 -8.70
CA ASP A 242 -3.44 10.00 -7.48
C ASP A 242 -4.96 9.82 -7.50
N ASN A 243 -5.40 8.57 -7.61
CA ASN A 243 -6.79 8.17 -7.53
C ASN A 243 -6.99 7.25 -6.33
N GLU A 244 -8.09 7.46 -5.62
CA GLU A 244 -8.47 6.63 -4.48
C GLU A 244 -9.31 5.44 -4.92
N TYR A 245 -9.04 4.30 -4.32
CA TYR A 245 -9.68 3.02 -4.58
C TYR A 245 -10.17 2.39 -3.28
N GLY A 246 -11.33 1.77 -3.35
CA GLY A 246 -11.77 0.79 -2.37
C GLY A 246 -11.38 -0.61 -2.84
N ILE A 247 -10.62 -1.34 -2.02
CA ILE A 247 -10.23 -2.73 -2.28
C ILE A 247 -10.91 -3.65 -1.27
N LEU A 248 -11.60 -4.67 -1.78
CA LEU A 248 -12.15 -5.75 -0.96
C LEU A 248 -11.12 -6.87 -0.82
N PHE A 249 -10.72 -7.12 0.41
CA PHE A 249 -9.91 -8.27 0.79
C PHE A 249 -10.80 -9.36 1.39
N SER A 250 -10.59 -10.61 1.00
CA SER A 250 -11.13 -11.74 1.76
C SER A 250 -10.44 -11.84 3.12
N GLN A 251 -11.04 -12.61 4.03
CA GLN A 251 -10.53 -12.82 5.39
C GLN A 251 -9.11 -13.43 5.44
N ASP A 252 -8.69 -14.09 4.34
CA ASP A 252 -7.35 -14.62 4.15
C ASP A 252 -6.37 -13.63 3.48
N LEU A 253 -6.72 -12.34 3.44
CA LEU A 253 -5.94 -11.23 2.89
C LEU A 253 -5.59 -11.37 1.40
N ARG A 254 -6.51 -11.91 0.60
CA ARG A 254 -6.44 -11.85 -0.87
C ARG A 254 -7.30 -10.70 -1.39
N MET A 255 -6.77 -9.90 -2.30
CA MET A 255 -7.55 -8.89 -3.02
C MET A 255 -8.53 -9.59 -3.97
N GLN A 256 -9.81 -9.32 -3.79
CA GLN A 256 -10.90 -9.96 -4.56
C GLN A 256 -11.56 -8.98 -5.53
N PHE A 257 -11.57 -7.70 -5.17
CA PHE A 257 -12.20 -6.66 -5.97
C PHE A 257 -11.57 -5.30 -5.70
N ALA A 258 -11.50 -4.45 -6.71
CA ALA A 258 -11.16 -3.04 -6.56
C ALA A 258 -12.11 -2.17 -7.39
N PHE A 259 -12.44 -1.00 -6.87
CA PHE A 259 -13.18 0.04 -7.59
C PHE A 259 -12.58 1.41 -7.27
N ASN A 260 -12.63 2.33 -8.23
CA ASN A 260 -12.22 3.71 -8.01
C ASN A 260 -13.34 4.44 -7.24
N ASN A 261 -12.99 5.11 -6.14
CA ASN A 261 -13.95 5.78 -5.25
C ASN A 261 -14.69 6.95 -5.90
N LYS A 262 -14.22 7.45 -7.06
CA LYS A 262 -14.96 8.45 -7.85
C LYS A 262 -16.17 7.85 -8.57
N PHE A 263 -16.19 6.54 -8.78
CA PHE A 263 -17.20 5.84 -9.59
C PHE A 263 -18.03 4.86 -8.76
N GLY A 264 -17.37 4.14 -7.84
CA GLY A 264 -17.97 3.13 -6.99
C GLY A 264 -18.00 3.52 -5.52
N PHE A 265 -18.88 2.89 -4.76
CA PHE A 265 -18.99 3.05 -3.32
C PHE A 265 -19.55 1.78 -2.68
N TYR A 266 -19.27 1.56 -1.40
CA TYR A 266 -19.96 0.53 -0.62
C TYR A 266 -21.28 1.07 -0.07
N ASN A 267 -22.39 0.41 -0.44
CA ASN A 267 -23.72 0.70 0.07
C ASN A 267 -23.98 -0.16 1.31
N ASN A 268 -23.91 0.45 2.49
CA ASN A 268 -24.11 -0.27 3.75
C ASN A 268 -25.54 -0.78 3.97
N ARG A 269 -26.55 -0.15 3.35
CA ARG A 269 -27.95 -0.58 3.48
C ARG A 269 -28.16 -1.90 2.74
N ASP A 270 -27.69 -1.96 1.51
CA ASP A 270 -27.91 -3.11 0.63
C ASP A 270 -26.76 -4.13 0.72
N LYS A 271 -25.68 -3.77 1.43
CA LYS A 271 -24.47 -4.58 1.60
C LYS A 271 -23.83 -4.93 0.25
N THR A 272 -23.78 -3.99 -0.69
CA THR A 272 -23.25 -4.20 -2.05
C THR A 272 -22.30 -3.10 -2.45
N ILE A 273 -21.48 -3.36 -3.48
CA ILE A 273 -20.76 -2.29 -4.17
C ILE A 273 -21.69 -1.68 -5.21
N GLY A 274 -22.00 -0.39 -5.04
CA GLY A 274 -22.76 0.41 -5.98
C GLY A 274 -21.84 1.21 -6.90
N PHE A 275 -22.37 1.60 -8.05
CA PHE A 275 -21.67 2.46 -9.01
C PHE A 275 -22.58 3.61 -9.43
N LEU A 276 -22.02 4.79 -9.55
CA LEU A 276 -22.73 5.94 -10.09
C LEU A 276 -22.98 5.73 -11.60
N PRO A 277 -24.09 6.25 -12.15
CA PRO A 277 -24.29 6.28 -13.60
C PRO A 277 -23.15 7.04 -14.30
N PRO A 278 -22.69 6.60 -15.49
CA PRO A 278 -21.64 7.29 -16.26
C PRO A 278 -21.92 8.78 -16.43
N LYS A 279 -23.17 9.12 -16.76
CA LYS A 279 -23.63 10.50 -17.00
C LYS A 279 -23.41 11.40 -15.78
N ASP A 280 -23.72 10.91 -14.59
CA ASP A 280 -23.57 11.69 -13.36
C ASP A 280 -22.09 12.00 -13.07
N ILE A 281 -21.20 11.05 -13.36
CA ILE A 281 -19.76 11.23 -13.20
C ILE A 281 -19.23 12.26 -14.20
N LEU A 282 -19.63 12.16 -15.47
CA LEU A 282 -19.19 13.08 -16.53
C LEU A 282 -19.70 14.51 -16.29
N VAL A 283 -20.93 14.68 -15.80
CA VAL A 283 -21.46 16.00 -15.41
C VAL A 283 -20.62 16.61 -14.29
N ARG A 284 -20.27 15.84 -13.27
CA ARG A 284 -19.39 16.32 -12.17
C ARG A 284 -18.00 16.70 -12.67
N ALA A 285 -17.44 15.92 -13.59
CA ALA A 285 -16.12 16.15 -14.18
C ALA A 285 -16.08 17.42 -15.04
N THR A 286 -17.12 17.66 -15.83
CA THR A 286 -17.22 18.86 -16.68
C THR A 286 -17.48 20.13 -15.86
N ALA A 287 -18.22 20.05 -14.75
CA ALA A 287 -18.45 21.18 -13.84
C ALA A 287 -17.19 21.61 -13.07
N SER A 288 -16.22 20.71 -12.91
CA SER A 288 -14.94 20.96 -12.23
C SER A 288 -13.80 21.30 -13.19
N ALA A 289 -14.02 21.22 -14.51
CA ALA A 289 -13.05 21.69 -15.50
C ALA A 289 -13.02 23.23 -15.51
N PRO A 290 -11.84 23.87 -15.44
CA PRO A 290 -11.76 25.32 -15.46
C PRO A 290 -12.31 25.86 -16.77
N THR A 291 -13.42 26.60 -16.69
CA THR A 291 -13.97 27.39 -17.80
C THR A 291 -13.06 28.59 -18.06
N LYS A 292 -11.92 28.37 -18.72
CA LYS A 292 -11.25 29.43 -19.46
C LYS A 292 -11.12 28.99 -20.92
N PRO A 293 -11.76 29.68 -21.87
CA PRO A 293 -11.34 29.56 -23.26
C PRO A 293 -9.88 30.01 -23.32
N THR A 294 -8.99 29.10 -23.72
CA THR A 294 -7.62 29.43 -24.08
C THR A 294 -7.68 30.36 -25.28
N LYS A 295 -7.74 31.68 -25.04
CA LYS A 295 -7.43 32.67 -26.08
C LYS A 295 -6.03 32.35 -26.59
N PRO A 296 -5.79 32.32 -27.91
CA PRO A 296 -4.43 32.21 -28.43
C PRO A 296 -3.63 33.38 -27.85
N ALA A 297 -2.55 33.05 -27.12
CA ALA A 297 -1.68 34.05 -26.53
C ALA A 297 -0.99 34.81 -27.65
N GLU A 298 -1.15 36.13 -27.67
CA GLU A 298 -0.28 37.03 -28.44
C GLU A 298 1.17 36.86 -27.96
N PRO A 299 2.15 36.93 -28.87
CA PRO A 299 3.54 36.70 -28.54
C PRO A 299 4.07 37.82 -27.65
N SER A 300 4.28 37.53 -26.35
CA SER A 300 5.00 38.44 -25.47
C SER A 300 6.51 38.26 -25.65
N GLN A 301 7.14 39.35 -26.06
CA GLN A 301 8.58 39.49 -26.17
C GLN A 301 9.24 39.47 -24.78
N GLY A 302 10.28 38.64 -24.64
CA GLY A 302 11.49 38.95 -23.88
C GLY A 302 11.45 38.84 -22.34
N SER A 303 12.09 37.81 -21.80
CA SER A 303 13.44 37.90 -21.22
C SER A 303 13.80 36.60 -20.49
N GLY A 304 15.05 36.17 -20.70
CA GLY A 304 15.43 34.77 -20.60
C GLY A 304 15.66 34.20 -19.21
N LYS A 305 15.52 32.88 -19.13
CA LYS A 305 16.41 32.00 -18.38
C LYS A 305 16.62 30.72 -19.18
N MET A 306 17.85 30.54 -19.61
CA MET A 306 18.34 29.42 -20.42
C MET A 306 18.42 28.17 -19.52
N VAL A 307 17.63 27.13 -19.81
CA VAL A 307 17.78 25.82 -19.16
C VAL A 307 18.29 24.84 -20.21
N PHE A 308 19.52 24.40 -20.01
CA PHE A 308 20.21 23.44 -20.88
C PHE A 308 19.51 22.07 -20.81
N ARG A 309 19.11 21.54 -21.98
CA ARG A 309 18.73 20.14 -22.15
C ARG A 309 19.91 19.43 -22.81
N TYR A 310 20.53 18.48 -22.10
CA TYR A 310 21.46 17.56 -22.73
C TYR A 310 20.67 16.48 -23.47
N ALA A 311 20.94 16.35 -24.77
CA ALA A 311 20.61 15.17 -25.55
C ALA A 311 21.86 14.28 -25.57
N LEU A 312 21.77 13.06 -25.03
CA LEU A 312 22.79 12.04 -25.24
C LEU A 312 22.31 11.09 -26.33
N GLN A 313 22.76 11.39 -27.55
CA GLN A 313 22.78 10.47 -28.67
C GLN A 313 24.11 9.69 -28.58
N GLY A 314 24.04 8.40 -28.28
CA GLY A 314 25.18 7.49 -28.35
C GLY A 314 24.96 6.45 -29.44
N LYS A 315 25.56 6.65 -30.61
CA LYS A 315 25.83 5.59 -31.60
C LYS A 315 27.23 5.02 -31.33
N LYS A 316 27.33 3.69 -31.32
CA LYS A 316 28.40 2.81 -31.86
C LYS A 316 28.15 1.41 -31.28
N GLU A 317 28.25 0.31 -32.01
CA GLU A 317 28.95 0.02 -33.28
C GLU A 317 28.01 -0.56 -34.35
#